data_AF-A0A357ZDM5-F1
#
_entry.id   AF-A0A357ZDM5-F1
#
_cell.length_a   1.000
_cell.length_b   1.000
_cell.length_c   1.000
_cell.angle_alpha   90.00
_cell.angle_beta   90.00
_cell.angle_gamma   90.00
#
_symmetry.space_group_name_H-M   'P 1'
#
loop_
_entity.id
_entity.type
_entity.pdbx_description
1 polymer ?
#
loop_
_entity_poly.entity_id
_entity_poly.type
_entity_poly.pdbx_seq_one_letter_code
_entity_poly.pdbx_strand_id
1 'polypeptide(L)'
;MHLTIMAHEEALVASLTLDLLGESERVGECVGAALEELVADLEASGAMIGHVKAALSRVTPIMLFNSVGGGVTGKTCRGDAYRLELAAIVFFVDQEKLLSTVQDVVKQLT
;
A
#
# COMPACT_ATOMS: atom_id res chain seq x y z
N MET A 1 -0.31 3.62 7.86
CA MET A 1 -0.22 4.11 6.46
C MET A 1 0.39 5.51 6.48
N HIS A 2 1.34 5.77 5.58
CA HIS A 2 1.83 7.11 5.27
C HIS A 2 1.71 7.32 3.76
N LEU A 3 0.98 8.33 3.31
CA LEU A 3 0.78 8.67 1.91
C LEU A 3 1.13 10.14 1.71
N THR A 4 1.99 10.42 0.74
CA THR A 4 2.33 11.78 0.32
C THR A 4 2.10 11.93 -1.17
N ILE A 5 1.54 13.06 -1.58
CA ILE A 5 1.46 13.45 -2.99
C ILE A 5 2.16 14.80 -3.13
N MET A 6 3.10 14.88 -4.05
CA MET A 6 3.84 16.10 -4.36
C MET A 6 3.81 16.37 -5.85
N ALA A 7 3.70 17.65 -6.22
CA ALA A 7 3.92 18.08 -7.58
C ALA A 7 5.43 18.19 -7.84
N HIS A 8 5.89 17.66 -8.96
CA HIS A 8 7.25 17.81 -9.44
C HIS A 8 7.20 18.10 -10.94
N GLU A 9 7.49 19.34 -11.32
CA GLU A 9 7.28 19.84 -12.69
C GLU A 9 5.81 19.65 -13.13
N GLU A 10 5.57 18.92 -14.22
CA GLU A 10 4.23 18.59 -14.73
C GLU A 10 3.69 17.26 -14.20
N ALA A 11 4.45 16.57 -13.34
CA ALA A 11 4.06 15.30 -12.75
C ALA A 11 3.51 15.48 -11.33
N LEU A 12 2.62 14.57 -10.95
CA LEU A 12 2.34 14.26 -9.56
C LEU A 12 3.05 12.97 -9.17
N VAL A 13 3.74 13.01 -8.04
CA VAL A 13 4.41 11.87 -7.44
C VAL A 13 3.65 11.46 -6.19
N ALA A 14 3.02 10.28 -6.23
CA ALA A 14 2.46 9.63 -5.06
C ALA A 14 3.51 8.69 -4.45
N SER A 15 3.68 8.76 -3.13
CA SER A 15 4.52 7.84 -2.37
C SER A 15 3.74 7.31 -1.18
N LEU A 16 3.70 5.99 -1.04
CA LEU A 16 2.91 5.28 -0.04
C LEU A 16 3.82 4.31 0.73
N THR A 17 3.69 4.32 2.04
CA THR A 17 4.18 3.27 2.93
C THR A 17 3.01 2.66 3.70
N LEU A 18 2.85 1.35 3.59
CA LEU A 18 1.77 0.60 4.22
C LEU A 18 2.32 -0.66 4.89
N ASP A 19 1.97 -0.87 6.16
CA ASP A 19 2.29 -2.13 6.85
C ASP A 19 1.10 -3.09 6.68
N LEU A 20 1.39 -4.32 6.26
CA LEU A 20 0.43 -5.38 5.94
C LEU A 20 0.68 -6.59 6.84
N LEU A 21 -0.38 -7.34 7.14
CA LEU A 21 -0.32 -8.59 7.90
C LEU A 21 -0.92 -9.71 7.07
N GLY A 22 -0.19 -10.81 6.90
CA GLY A 22 -0.73 -11.95 6.20
C GLY A 22 0.28 -13.04 5.89
N GLU A 23 -0.18 -14.03 5.14
CA GLU A 23 0.66 -15.06 4.54
C GLU A 23 1.35 -14.49 3.30
N SER A 24 2.65 -14.77 3.12
CA SER A 24 3.47 -14.14 2.07
C SER A 24 2.84 -14.19 0.68
N GLU A 25 2.32 -15.35 0.29
CA GLU A 25 1.76 -15.59 -1.04
C GLU A 25 0.50 -14.74 -1.27
N ARG A 26 -0.42 -14.77 -0.31
CA ARG A 26 -1.67 -14.00 -0.36
C ARG A 26 -1.41 -12.49 -0.32
N VAL A 27 -0.44 -12.03 0.46
CA VAL A 27 -0.04 -10.60 0.48
C VAL A 27 0.50 -10.19 -0.89
N GLY A 28 1.35 -11.02 -1.50
CA GLY A 28 1.88 -10.76 -2.84
C GLY A 28 0.78 -10.66 -3.91
N GLU A 29 -0.16 -11.61 -3.91
CA GLU A 29 -1.32 -11.62 -4.82
C GLU A 29 -2.21 -10.38 -4.64
N CYS A 30 -2.56 -10.04 -3.40
CA CYS A 30 -3.38 -8.86 -3.11
C CYS A 30 -2.68 -7.57 -3.55
N VAL A 31 -1.39 -7.43 -3.29
CA VAL A 31 -0.61 -6.26 -3.74
C VAL A 31 -0.56 -6.19 -5.27
N GLY A 32 -0.34 -7.33 -5.95
CA GLY A 32 -0.35 -7.39 -7.40
C GLY A 32 -1.68 -6.89 -7.99
N ALA A 33 -2.79 -7.46 -7.53
CA ALA A 33 -4.13 -7.08 -8.00
C ALA A 33 -4.44 -5.59 -7.73
N ALA A 34 -4.10 -5.09 -6.54
CA ALA A 34 -4.34 -3.69 -6.18
C ALA A 34 -3.51 -2.71 -7.04
N LEU A 35 -2.31 -3.10 -7.48
CA LEU A 35 -1.49 -2.30 -8.41
C LEU A 35 -2.04 -2.33 -9.84
N GLU A 36 -2.58 -3.46 -10.29
CA GLU A 36 -3.26 -3.54 -11.59
C GLU A 36 -4.49 -2.63 -11.62
N GLU A 37 -5.29 -2.63 -10.55
CA GLU A 37 -6.46 -1.76 -10.43
C GLU A 37 -6.07 -0.28 -10.36
N LEU A 38 -5.01 0.08 -9.61
CA LEU A 38 -4.46 1.43 -9.58
C LEU A 38 -4.12 1.93 -10.99
N VAL A 39 -3.42 1.10 -11.78
CA VAL A 39 -3.02 1.44 -13.15
C VAL A 39 -4.26 1.62 -14.02
N ALA A 40 -5.21 0.68 -13.96
CA ALA A 40 -6.44 0.74 -14.75
C ALA A 40 -7.27 2.00 -14.45
N ASP A 41 -7.41 2.37 -13.17
CA ASP A 41 -8.15 3.57 -12.76
C ASP A 41 -7.49 4.86 -13.20
N LEU A 42 -6.14 4.91 -13.16
CA LEU A 42 -5.38 6.05 -13.66
C LEU A 42 -5.55 6.19 -15.18
N GLU A 43 -5.42 5.09 -15.93
CA GLU A 43 -5.63 5.09 -17.38
C GLU A 43 -7.08 5.51 -17.74
N ALA A 44 -8.07 4.99 -17.00
CA ALA A 44 -9.48 5.34 -17.20
C ALA A 44 -9.77 6.82 -16.91
N SER A 45 -8.99 7.45 -16.03
CA SER A 45 -9.08 8.89 -15.76
C SER A 45 -8.42 9.77 -16.84
N GLY A 46 -7.75 9.16 -17.83
CA GLY A 46 -6.97 9.86 -18.85
C GLY A 46 -5.57 10.28 -18.38
N ALA A 47 -5.11 9.80 -17.24
CA ALA A 47 -3.78 10.07 -16.74
C ALA A 47 -2.72 9.37 -17.61
N MET A 48 -1.57 10.02 -17.79
CA MET A 48 -0.39 9.36 -18.38
C MET A 48 0.49 8.83 -17.25
N ILE A 49 0.76 7.53 -17.26
CA ILE A 49 1.57 6.87 -16.23
C ILE A 49 3.04 6.90 -16.67
N GLY A 50 3.88 7.60 -15.90
CA GLY A 50 5.33 7.58 -16.10
C GLY A 50 5.96 6.32 -15.53
N HIS A 51 5.64 6.00 -14.26
CA HIS A 51 6.07 4.77 -13.63
C HIS A 51 5.24 4.45 -12.38
N VAL A 52 4.95 3.17 -12.13
CA VAL A 52 4.50 2.65 -10.83
C VAL A 52 5.49 1.60 -10.35
N LYS A 53 6.00 1.71 -9.13
CA LYS A 53 6.91 0.72 -8.51
C LYS A 53 6.45 0.40 -7.11
N ALA A 54 6.45 -0.88 -6.77
CA ALA A 54 6.21 -1.37 -5.42
C ALA A 54 7.36 -2.26 -4.95
N ALA A 55 7.69 -2.16 -3.67
CA ALA A 55 8.58 -3.07 -2.97
C ALA A 55 7.86 -3.63 -1.74
N LEU A 56 8.00 -4.93 -1.50
CA LEU A 56 7.44 -5.60 -0.34
C LEU A 56 8.57 -6.18 0.50
N SER A 57 8.74 -5.66 1.72
CA SER A 57 9.79 -6.09 2.65
C SER A 57 9.19 -6.82 3.84
N ARG A 58 9.71 -8.00 4.17
CA ARG A 58 9.26 -8.77 5.34
C ARG A 58 9.81 -8.16 6.63
N VAL A 59 8.93 -7.93 7.60
CA VAL A 59 9.20 -7.36 8.93
C VAL A 59 8.89 -8.44 9.98
N THR A 60 9.72 -9.47 10.05
CA THR A 60 9.57 -10.55 11.03
C THR A 60 10.55 -10.48 12.18
N PRO A 61 10.21 -11.06 13.34
CA PRO A 61 8.94 -11.70 13.73
C PRO A 61 7.94 -10.77 14.45
N ILE A 62 6.63 -11.06 14.38
CA ILE A 62 5.59 -10.38 15.17
C ILE A 62 5.21 -11.21 16.40
N MET A 63 5.18 -10.56 17.56
CA MET A 63 4.62 -11.10 18.80
C MET A 63 3.32 -10.37 19.15
N LEU A 64 2.22 -11.11 19.29
CA LEU A 64 0.95 -10.57 19.77
C LEU A 64 0.86 -10.71 21.27
N PHE A 65 0.50 -9.63 21.96
CA PHE A 65 0.21 -9.63 23.39
C PHE A 65 -1.29 -9.43 23.60
N ASN A 66 -1.88 -10.21 24.51
CA ASN A 66 -3.28 -10.08 24.89
C ASN A 66 -3.39 -9.95 26.41
N SER A 67 -4.19 -8.99 26.88
CA SER A 67 -4.45 -8.73 28.29
C SER A 67 -5.92 -9.01 28.60
N VAL A 68 -6.24 -10.26 28.92
CA VAL A 68 -7.58 -10.68 29.35
C VAL A 68 -7.45 -11.34 30.72
N GLY A 69 -8.32 -10.96 31.66
CA GLY A 69 -8.41 -11.64 32.97
C GLY A 69 -7.30 -11.33 33.98
N GLY A 70 -6.68 -10.14 33.92
CA GLY A 70 -5.68 -9.72 34.91
C GLY A 70 -4.25 -10.24 34.68
N GLY A 71 -3.98 -10.85 33.53
CA GLY A 71 -2.64 -11.25 33.09
C GLY A 71 -2.35 -10.86 31.64
N VAL A 72 -1.08 -10.87 31.25
CA VAL A 72 -0.63 -10.65 29.86
C VAL A 72 -0.12 -11.98 29.31
N THR A 73 -0.63 -12.38 28.15
CA THR A 73 -0.15 -13.56 27.41
C THR A 73 0.42 -13.13 26.06
N GLY A 74 1.54 -13.74 25.66
CA GLY A 74 2.19 -13.48 24.37
C GLY A 74 2.12 -14.72 23.47
N LYS A 75 1.84 -14.54 22.18
CA LYS A 75 1.99 -15.59 21.16
C LYS A 75 2.69 -15.04 19.92
N THR A 76 3.63 -15.80 19.37
CA THR A 76 4.22 -15.50 18.06
C THR A 76 3.18 -15.81 16.98
N CYS A 77 2.91 -14.84 16.11
CA CYS A 77 1.97 -15.04 15.02
C CYS A 77 2.56 -15.90 13.90
N ARG A 78 1.72 -16.70 13.24
CA ARG A 78 2.10 -17.42 12.00
C ARG A 78 2.11 -16.52 10.76
N GLY A 79 1.46 -15.36 10.84
CA GLY A 79 1.53 -14.33 9.79
C GLY A 79 2.81 -13.50 9.91
N ASP A 80 3.30 -13.05 8.77
CA ASP A 80 4.41 -12.13 8.70
C ASP A 80 3.88 -10.69 8.61
N ALA A 81 4.62 -9.74 9.17
CA ALA A 81 4.40 -8.35 8.80
C ALA A 81 5.17 -8.08 7.52
N TYR A 82 4.58 -7.29 6.67
CA TYR A 82 5.23 -6.76 5.48
C TYR A 82 5.13 -5.25 5.48
N ARG A 83 6.13 -4.61 4.92
CA ARG A 83 6.10 -3.20 4.57
C ARG A 83 6.04 -3.08 3.06
N LEU A 84 4.95 -2.53 2.57
CA LEU A 84 4.77 -2.12 1.19
C LEU A 84 5.26 -0.68 1.05
N GLU A 85 6.18 -0.45 0.12
CA GLU A 85 6.62 0.87 -0.33
C GLU A 85 6.23 1.01 -1.79
N LEU A 86 5.39 2.00 -2.11
CA LEU A 86 4.89 2.26 -3.45
C LEU A 86 5.25 3.68 -3.87
N ALA A 87 5.71 3.85 -5.11
CA ALA A 87 5.87 5.14 -5.76
C ALA A 87 5.17 5.13 -7.12
N ALA A 88 4.39 6.16 -7.40
CA ALA A 88 3.74 6.37 -8.68
C ALA A 88 4.04 7.78 -9.19
N ILE A 89 4.51 7.89 -10.43
CA ILE A 89 4.73 9.14 -11.15
C ILE A 89 3.68 9.20 -12.27
N VAL A 90 2.80 10.18 -12.19
CA VAL A 90 1.65 10.32 -13.09
C VAL A 90 1.53 11.75 -13.58
N PHE A 91 1.04 11.92 -14.80
CA PHE A 91 0.83 13.20 -15.47
C PHE A 91 -0.65 13.33 -15.86
N PHE A 92 -1.09 14.57 -16.11
CA PHE A 92 -2.45 14.87 -16.57
C PHE A 92 -3.56 14.34 -15.65
N VAL A 93 -3.33 14.36 -14.33
CA VAL A 93 -4.32 13.97 -13.33
C VAL A 93 -4.35 15.01 -12.21
N ASP A 94 -5.55 15.30 -11.71
CA ASP A 94 -5.70 16.19 -10.56
C ASP A 94 -5.21 15.52 -9.27
N GLN A 95 -4.62 16.32 -8.38
CA GLN A 95 -4.09 15.82 -7.11
C GLN A 95 -5.15 15.15 -6.25
N GLU A 96 -6.37 15.69 -6.21
CA GLU A 96 -7.48 15.07 -5.47
C GLU A 96 -7.89 13.72 -6.07
N LYS A 97 -7.89 13.62 -7.40
CA LYS A 97 -8.20 12.37 -8.09
C LYS A 97 -7.15 11.31 -7.79
N LEU A 98 -5.86 11.64 -7.93
CA LEU A 98 -4.75 10.74 -7.60
C LEU A 98 -4.82 10.30 -6.13
N LEU A 99 -5.11 11.23 -5.21
CA LEU A 99 -5.27 10.92 -3.80
C LEU A 99 -6.39 9.90 -3.57
N SER A 100 -7.56 10.13 -4.16
CA SER A 100 -8.71 9.23 -4.01
C SER A 100 -8.41 7.83 -4.54
N THR A 101 -7.82 7.72 -5.73
CA THR A 101 -7.47 6.44 -6.33
C THR A 101 -6.47 5.66 -5.49
N VAL A 102 -5.40 6.32 -5.01
CA VAL A 102 -4.40 5.63 -4.15
C VAL A 102 -5.01 5.24 -2.80
N GLN A 103 -5.93 6.03 -2.25
CA GLN A 103 -6.64 5.68 -1.03
C GLN A 103 -7.56 4.48 -1.19
N ASP A 104 -8.23 4.33 -2.34
CA ASP A 104 -9.10 3.19 -2.60
C ASP A 104 -8.30 1.89 -2.71
N VAL A 105 -7.13 1.93 -3.35
CA VAL A 105 -6.16 0.82 -3.39
C VAL A 105 -5.72 0.43 -1.97
N VAL A 106 -5.42 1.40 -1.11
CA VAL A 106 -5.05 1.10 0.30
C VAL A 106 -6.19 0.37 1.01
N LYS A 107 -7.45 0.82 0.85
CA LYS A 107 -8.60 0.21 1.53
C LYS A 107 -8.80 -1.26 1.14
N GLN A 108 -8.38 -1.66 -0.05
CA GLN A 108 -8.45 -3.06 -0.50
C GLN A 108 -7.38 -3.94 0.15
N LEU A 109 -6.26 -3.34 0.58
CA LEU A 109 -5.11 -4.04 1.16
C LEU A 109 -5.16 -4.16 2.68
N THR A 110 -6.03 -3.40 3.36
CA THR A 110 -6.16 -3.35 4.83
C THR A 110 -7.50 -3.85 5.32
#